data_AF-A0A352FWC9-F1
#
_entry.id   AF-A0A352FWC9-F1
#
_cell.length_a   1.000
_cell.length_b   1.000
_cell.length_c   1.000
_cell.angle_alpha   90.00
_cell.angle_beta   90.00
_cell.angle_gamma   90.00
#
_symmetry.space_group_name_H-M   'P 1'
#
loop_
_entity.id
_entity.type
_entity.pdbx_description
1 polymer ?
#
loop_
_entity_poly.entity_id
_entity_poly.type
_entity_poly.pdbx_seq_one_letter_code
_entity_poly.pdbx_strand_id
1 'polypeptide(L)'
;MRHLKARLLAIVLIAVFAGLTYLGWHQLTTEGRYSLKLAAFAPVGIVGGLFLLIFPAKAGKPTTTGDKIMVLIVFAIGLVAGLCNWFLMDPGFFHR
;
A
#
# COMPACT_ATOMS: atom_id res chain seq x y z
N MET A 1 6.09 25.51 -1.71
CA MET A 1 7.28 24.63 -1.60
C MET A 1 7.47 23.92 -0.25
N ARG A 2 6.80 24.35 0.84
CA ARG A 2 7.00 23.83 2.21
C ARG A 2 6.79 22.32 2.42
N HIS A 3 6.14 21.62 1.48
CA HIS A 3 5.86 20.17 1.57
C HIS A 3 6.32 19.36 0.34
N LEU A 4 7.17 19.93 -0.53
CA LEU A 4 7.57 19.29 -1.78
C LEU A 4 8.28 17.94 -1.53
N LYS A 5 9.19 17.89 -0.54
CA LYS A 5 9.92 16.66 -0.18
C LYS A 5 8.97 15.53 0.25
N ALA A 6 7.98 15.84 1.09
CA ALA A 6 7.00 14.86 1.55
C ALA A 6 6.11 14.33 0.41
N ARG A 7 5.70 15.21 -0.51
CA ARG A 7 4.91 14.81 -1.68
C ARG A 7 5.72 13.97 -2.67
N LEU A 8 6.98 14.33 -2.92
CA LEU A 8 7.87 13.52 -3.76
C LEU A 8 8.10 12.14 -3.15
N LEU A 9 8.38 12.07 -1.84
CA LEU A 9 8.48 10.80 -1.13
C LEU A 9 7.20 9.98 -1.27
N ALA A 10 6.02 10.61 -1.10
CA ALA A 10 4.74 9.93 -1.26
C ALA A 10 4.55 9.36 -2.68
N ILE A 11 4.88 10.13 -3.72
CA ILE A 11 4.79 9.69 -5.12
C ILE A 11 5.73 8.50 -5.38
N VAL A 12 6.98 8.59 -4.91
CA VAL A 12 7.95 7.49 -5.03
C VAL A 12 7.46 6.25 -4.30
N LEU A 13 6.91 6.41 -3.09
CA LEU A 13 6.35 5.31 -2.30
C LEU A 13 5.20 4.62 -3.04
N ILE A 14 4.24 5.40 -3.56
CA ILE A 14 3.12 4.89 -4.35
C ILE A 14 3.66 4.14 -5.57
N ALA A 15 4.58 4.72 -6.34
CA ALA A 15 5.11 4.11 -7.55
C ALA A 15 5.82 2.78 -7.26
N VAL A 16 6.65 2.72 -6.20
CA VAL A 16 7.34 1.49 -5.80
C VAL A 16 6.35 0.41 -5.40
N PHE A 17 5.38 0.71 -4.54
CA PHE A 17 4.42 -0.28 -4.07
C PHE A 17 3.38 -0.70 -5.12
N ALA A 18 2.98 0.21 -6.00
CA ALA A 18 2.19 -0.12 -7.18
C ALA A 18 2.97 -1.03 -8.13
N GLY A 19 4.27 -0.74 -8.35
CA GLY A 19 5.17 -1.60 -9.11
C GLY A 19 5.30 -3.00 -8.50
N LEU A 20 5.48 -3.10 -7.18
CA LEU A 20 5.53 -4.39 -6.47
C LEU A 20 4.22 -5.18 -6.58
N THR A 21 3.08 -4.48 -6.50
CA THR A 21 1.75 -5.09 -6.68
C THR A 21 1.64 -5.64 -8.11
N TYR A 22 1.98 -4.83 -9.12
CA TYR A 22 2.00 -5.26 -10.52
C TYR A 22 2.93 -6.44 -10.77
N LEU A 23 4.15 -6.41 -10.22
CA LEU A 23 5.12 -7.52 -10.34
C LEU A 23 4.58 -8.81 -9.71
N GLY A 24 3.91 -8.71 -8.56
CA GLY A 24 3.26 -9.86 -7.94
C GLY A 24 2.20 -10.48 -8.85
N TRP A 25 1.33 -9.65 -9.42
CA TRP A 25 0.33 -10.09 -10.40
C TRP A 25 0.95 -10.67 -11.66
N HIS A 26 2.01 -10.05 -12.16
CA HIS A 26 2.75 -10.54 -13.33
C HIS A 26 3.33 -11.94 -13.06
N GLN A 27 4.04 -12.14 -11.96
CA GLN A 27 4.58 -13.44 -11.54
C GLN A 27 3.48 -14.50 -11.36
N LEU A 28 2.34 -14.12 -10.79
CA LEU A 28 1.21 -15.03 -10.67
C LEU A 28 0.74 -15.49 -12.05
N THR A 29 0.62 -14.56 -13.01
CA THR A 29 0.12 -14.89 -14.36
C THR A 29 1.13 -15.65 -15.23
N THR A 30 2.43 -15.44 -15.06
CA THR A 30 3.47 -16.04 -15.92
C THR A 30 4.09 -17.29 -15.33
N GLU A 31 4.25 -17.34 -14.00
CA GLU A 31 5.00 -18.38 -13.29
C GLU A 31 4.12 -19.17 -12.33
N GLY A 32 2.83 -18.80 -12.16
CA GLY A 32 1.90 -19.47 -11.23
C GLY A 32 2.26 -19.28 -9.75
N ARG A 33 3.17 -18.35 -9.45
CA ARG A 33 3.67 -18.10 -8.09
C ARG A 33 3.61 -16.62 -7.76
N TYR A 34 3.42 -16.31 -6.48
CA TYR A 34 3.51 -14.95 -5.98
C TYR A 34 4.03 -14.96 -4.54
N SER A 35 4.55 -13.81 -4.09
CA SER A 35 4.91 -13.62 -2.70
C SER A 35 3.69 -13.18 -1.91
N LEU A 36 3.22 -14.03 -0.99
CA LEU A 36 2.15 -13.72 -0.05
C LEU A 36 2.40 -12.40 0.71
N LYS A 37 3.66 -12.18 1.13
CA LYS A 37 4.06 -10.96 1.83
C LYS A 37 3.86 -9.72 0.96
N LEU A 38 4.24 -9.77 -0.32
CA LEU A 38 4.04 -8.65 -1.23
C LEU A 38 2.56 -8.45 -1.54
N ALA A 39 1.81 -9.52 -1.76
CA ALA A 39 0.37 -9.42 -2.03
C ALA A 39 -0.40 -8.76 -0.88
N ALA A 40 -0.06 -9.08 0.37
CA ALA A 40 -0.74 -8.52 1.54
C ALA A 40 -0.26 -7.10 1.89
N PHE A 41 1.04 -6.81 1.82
CA PHE A 41 1.59 -5.55 2.34
C PHE A 41 1.85 -4.48 1.29
N ALA A 42 1.98 -4.82 0.00
CA ALA A 42 2.20 -3.80 -1.02
C ALA A 42 1.03 -2.79 -1.11
N PRO A 43 -0.25 -3.21 -1.05
CA PRO A 43 -1.37 -2.27 -1.01
C PRO A 43 -1.36 -1.34 0.21
N VAL A 44 -0.85 -1.80 1.37
CA VAL A 44 -0.68 -0.95 2.55
C VAL A 44 0.26 0.21 2.25
N GLY A 45 1.36 -0.05 1.54
CA GLY A 45 2.31 0.97 1.11
C GLY A 45 1.71 1.98 0.13
N ILE A 46 0.83 1.54 -0.77
CA ILE A 46 0.09 2.43 -1.68
C ILE A 46 -0.85 3.35 -0.89
N VAL A 47 -1.66 2.78 0.01
CA VAL A 47 -2.61 3.54 0.82
C VAL A 47 -1.90 4.53 1.74
N GLY A 48 -0.79 4.11 2.37
CA GLY A 48 0.06 5.00 3.17
C GLY A 48 0.70 6.12 2.35
N GLY A 49 1.13 5.82 1.12
CA GLY A 49 1.62 6.83 0.18
C GLY A 49 0.55 7.83 -0.24
N LEU A 50 -0.66 7.37 -0.56
CA LEU A 50 -1.80 8.24 -0.88
C LEU A 50 -2.16 9.16 0.29
N PHE A 51 -2.19 8.61 1.50
CA PHE A 51 -2.40 9.39 2.71
C PHE A 51 -1.35 10.49 2.87
N LEU A 52 -0.07 10.16 2.70
CA LEU A 52 1.03 11.13 2.78
C LEU A 52 0.95 12.20 1.67
N LEU A 53 0.48 11.82 0.48
CA LEU A 53 0.32 12.73 -0.64
C LEU A 53 -0.79 13.78 -0.38
N ILE A 54 -1.92 13.33 0.17
CA ILE A 54 -3.09 14.18 0.48
C ILE A 54 -2.81 15.03 1.73
N PHE A 55 -2.19 14.46 2.77
CA PHE A 55 -1.91 15.11 4.04
C PHE A 55 -0.39 15.22 4.33
N PRO A 56 0.38 15.94 3.50
CA PRO A 56 1.84 15.97 3.62
C PRO A 56 2.34 16.71 4.86
N ALA A 57 1.47 17.47 5.54
CA ALA A 57 1.77 18.08 6.83
C ALA A 57 1.74 17.07 7.99
N LYS A 58 1.16 15.89 7.77
CA LYS A 58 1.07 14.77 8.72
C LYS A 58 2.21 13.75 8.53
N ALA A 59 3.21 14.10 7.71
CA ALA A 59 4.43 13.34 7.55
C ALA A 59 5.22 13.31 8.86
N GLY A 60 5.57 12.11 9.34
CA GLY A 60 6.39 11.93 10.54
C GLY A 60 5.64 11.25 11.69
N LYS A 61 6.15 11.41 12.92
CA LYS A 61 5.59 10.76 14.10
C LYS A 61 4.26 11.42 14.50
N PRO A 62 3.16 10.66 14.66
CA PRO A 62 1.90 11.22 15.14
C PRO A 62 2.05 11.70 16.59
N THR A 63 1.75 12.99 16.84
CA THR A 63 1.91 13.61 18.16
C THR A 63 0.59 13.71 18.92
N THR A 64 -0.52 13.93 18.22
CA THR A 64 -1.85 14.04 18.84
C THR A 64 -2.60 12.70 18.85
N THR A 65 -3.60 12.56 19.71
CA THR A 65 -4.49 11.39 19.71
C THR A 65 -5.22 11.24 18.38
N GLY A 66 -5.67 12.36 17.79
CA GLY A 66 -6.32 12.37 16.48
C GLY A 66 -5.41 11.85 15.37
N ASP A 67 -4.12 12.22 15.39
CA ASP A 67 -3.14 11.71 14.41
C ASP A 67 -2.94 10.20 14.55
N LYS A 68 -2.88 9.68 15.78
CA LYS A 68 -2.75 8.23 16.02
C LYS A 68 -3.97 7.46 15.50
N ILE A 69 -5.17 7.97 15.76
CA ILE A 69 -6.42 7.38 15.25
C ILE A 69 -6.43 7.38 13.73
N MET A 70 -6.04 8.50 13.11
CA MET A 70 -5.97 8.62 11.65
C MET A 70 -4.96 7.64 11.05
N VAL A 71 -3.76 7.49 11.62
CA VAL A 71 -2.79 6.48 11.16
C VAL A 71 -3.36 5.06 11.30
N LEU A 72 -4.05 4.76 12.40
CA LEU A 72 -4.68 3.45 12.60
C LEU A 72 -5.76 3.17 11.56
N ILE A 73 -6.60 4.16 11.23
CA ILE A 73 -7.63 4.03 10.19
C ILE A 73 -6.99 3.81 8.81
N VAL A 74 -5.98 4.61 8.45
CA VAL A 74 -5.27 4.47 7.18
C VAL A 74 -4.59 3.10 7.09
N PHE A 75 -3.99 2.64 8.19
CA PHE A 75 -3.40 1.32 8.27
C PHE A 75 -4.45 0.21 8.13
N ALA A 76 -5.60 0.32 8.79
CA ALA A 76 -6.71 -0.62 8.64
C ALA A 76 -7.23 -0.68 7.21
N ILE A 77 -7.40 0.46 6.54
CA ILE A 77 -7.78 0.53 5.12
C ILE A 77 -6.72 -0.14 4.24
N GLY A 78 -5.44 0.13 4.52
CA GLY A 78 -4.32 -0.51 3.83
C GLY A 78 -4.33 -2.04 3.99
N LEU A 79 -4.60 -2.54 5.19
CA LEU A 79 -4.69 -3.97 5.46
C LEU A 79 -5.88 -4.60 4.75
N VAL A 80 -7.05 -3.94 4.73
CA VAL A 80 -8.21 -4.42 3.97
C VAL A 80 -7.90 -4.47 2.47
N ALA A 81 -7.26 -3.44 1.92
CA ALA A 81 -6.81 -3.45 0.52
C ALA A 81 -5.80 -4.57 0.25
N GLY A 82 -4.91 -4.83 1.21
CA GLY A 82 -3.95 -5.94 1.21
C GLY A 82 -4.63 -7.31 1.18
N LEU A 83 -5.61 -7.52 2.05
CA LEU A 83 -6.42 -8.73 2.11
C LEU A 83 -7.21 -8.93 0.82
N CYS A 84 -7.84 -7.88 0.29
CA CYS A 84 -8.54 -7.95 -0.99
C CYS A 84 -7.59 -8.32 -2.14
N ASN A 85 -6.41 -7.68 -2.20
CA ASN A 85 -5.43 -7.99 -3.24
C ASN A 85 -4.92 -9.43 -3.13
N TRP A 86 -4.58 -9.88 -1.92
CA TRP A 86 -4.18 -11.27 -1.70
C TRP A 86 -5.30 -12.25 -2.07
N PHE A 87 -6.53 -12.00 -1.63
CA PHE A 87 -7.69 -12.84 -1.95
C PHE A 87 -7.89 -12.97 -3.46
N LEU A 88 -7.71 -11.86 -4.20
CA LEU A 88 -7.77 -11.87 -5.66
C LEU A 88 -6.59 -12.62 -6.28
N MET A 89 -5.41 -12.63 -5.65
CA MET A 89 -4.24 -13.36 -6.13
C MET A 89 -4.21 -14.85 -5.73
N ASP A 90 -5.11 -15.29 -4.86
CA ASP A 90 -5.17 -16.69 -4.42
C ASP A 90 -5.68 -17.58 -5.57
N PRO A 91 -4.91 -18.59 -6.01
CA PRO A 91 -5.34 -19.53 -7.05
C PRO A 91 -6.61 -20.30 -6.69
N GLY A 92 -7.03 -20.38 -5.41
CA GLY A 92 -8.34 -20.93 -5.05
C GLY A 92 -9.54 -20.14 -5.60
N PHE A 93 -9.35 -18.85 -5.92
CA PHE A 93 -10.39 -17.99 -6.51
C PHE A 93 -10.45 -18.12 -8.05
N PHE A 94 -9.31 -18.38 -8.68
CA PHE A 94 -9.18 -18.65 -10.10
C PHE A 94 -8.87 -20.13 -10.30
N HIS A 95 -9.90 -20.99 -10.35
CA HIS A 95 -9.81 -22.43 -10.65
C HIS A 95 -8.96 -22.72 -11.92
N ARG A 96 -7.64 -22.74 -11.79
CA ARG A 96 -6.65 -23.06 -12.83
C ARG A 96 -5.60 -23.98 -12.24
#